data_AF-A0A515D752-F1
#
_entry.id   AF-A0A515D752-F1
#
_cell.length_a   1.000
_cell.length_b   1.000
_cell.length_c   1.000
_cell.angle_alpha   90.00
_cell.angle_beta   90.00
_cell.angle_gamma   90.00
#
_symmetry.space_group_name_H-M   'P 1'
#
loop_
_entity.id
_entity.type
_entity.pdbx_description
1 polymer ?
#
loop_
_entity_poly.entity_id
_entity_poly.type
_entity_poly.pdbx_seq_one_letter_code
_entity_poly.pdbx_strand_id
1 'polypeptide(L)'
;MNAIDPIAHRADVARAAAENVPSPCISVCRMSEAGGWCEGCFRTLDEIGRWSRMSDADKRAIWALIEQRAAAESTTTPASP
;
A
#
# COMPACT_ATOMS: atom_id res chain seq x y z
N MET A 1 10.06 -13.97 -10.39
CA MET A 1 8.67 -13.46 -10.47
C MET A 1 8.38 -12.80 -9.13
N ASN A 2 8.88 -11.57 -8.95
CA ASN A 2 9.12 -10.97 -7.64
C ASN A 2 7.90 -10.13 -7.22
N ALA A 3 7.30 -10.43 -6.07
CA ALA A 3 6.05 -9.83 -5.57
C ALA A 3 6.16 -8.35 -5.14
N ILE A 4 7.32 -7.71 -5.33
CA ILE A 4 7.61 -6.31 -4.96
C ILE A 4 7.32 -5.33 -6.12
N ASP A 5 7.26 -5.83 -7.36
CA ASP A 5 6.94 -5.06 -8.58
C ASP A 5 5.56 -4.33 -8.57
N PRO A 6 4.46 -4.91 -8.02
CA PRO A 6 3.12 -4.37 -8.23
C PRO A 6 2.75 -3.14 -7.40
N ILE A 7 3.48 -2.82 -6.30
CA ILE A 7 3.18 -1.65 -5.46
C ILE A 7 3.99 -0.43 -5.88
N ALA A 8 5.27 -0.58 -6.16
CA ALA A 8 6.11 0.52 -6.66
C ALA A 8 5.56 1.09 -7.98
N HIS A 9 5.14 0.23 -8.91
CA HIS A 9 4.53 0.67 -10.16
C HIS A 9 3.22 1.43 -9.94
N ARG A 10 2.35 0.94 -9.06
CA ARG A 10 1.08 1.62 -8.75
C ARG A 10 1.29 2.94 -7.99
N ALA A 11 2.33 3.05 -7.17
CA ALA A 11 2.69 4.29 -6.48
C ALA A 11 3.09 5.38 -7.48
N ASP A 12 3.85 5.04 -8.52
CA ASP A 12 4.21 5.99 -9.58
C ASP A 12 2.96 6.51 -10.31
N VAL A 13 2.05 5.61 -10.69
CA VAL A 13 0.77 6.00 -11.30
C VAL A 13 -0.07 6.87 -10.36
N ALA A 14 -0.10 6.56 -9.06
CA ALA A 14 -0.83 7.34 -8.07
C ALA A 14 -0.26 8.75 -7.87
N ARG A 15 1.06 8.89 -7.95
CA ARG A 15 1.75 10.19 -7.90
C ARG A 15 1.49 11.02 -9.15
N ALA A 16 1.41 10.38 -10.32
CA ALA A 16 1.13 11.04 -11.59
C ALA A 16 -0.33 11.45 -11.78
N ALA A 17 -1.27 10.79 -11.09
CA ALA A 17 -2.70 11.08 -11.20
C ALA A 17 -3.05 12.42 -10.52
N ALA A 18 -3.60 13.38 -11.26
CA ALA A 18 -4.12 14.64 -10.71
C ALA A 18 -5.44 14.44 -9.94
N GLU A 19 -6.32 13.59 -10.48
CA GLU A 19 -7.63 13.21 -9.96
C GLU A 19 -7.83 11.69 -10.10
N ASN A 20 -8.77 11.10 -9.36
CA ASN A 20 -9.05 9.66 -9.37
C ASN A 20 -7.83 8.81 -8.97
N VAL A 21 -7.23 9.14 -7.83
CA VAL A 21 -6.07 8.41 -7.31
C VAL A 21 -6.37 6.90 -7.22
N PRO A 22 -5.60 6.04 -7.90
CA PRO A 22 -5.90 4.61 -8.01
C PRO A 22 -5.71 3.89 -6.68
N SER A 23 -6.50 2.83 -6.49
CA SER A 23 -6.41 2.00 -5.29
C SER A 23 -5.12 1.15 -5.31
N PRO A 24 -4.40 1.04 -4.17
CA PRO A 24 -3.24 0.16 -4.03
C PRO A 24 -3.62 -1.32 -3.91
N CYS A 25 -4.92 -1.65 -3.95
CA CYS A 25 -5.39 -3.02 -3.77
C CYS A 25 -4.92 -3.94 -4.91
N ILE A 26 -4.32 -5.06 -4.54
CA ILE A 26 -3.90 -6.12 -5.48
C ILE A 26 -4.88 -7.31 -5.51
N SER A 27 -6.09 -7.12 -4.97
CA SER A 27 -7.10 -8.18 -4.76
C SER A 27 -6.62 -9.33 -3.87
N VAL A 28 -5.59 -9.08 -3.06
CA VAL A 28 -5.12 -9.98 -2.00
C VAL A 28 -5.32 -9.26 -0.67
N CYS A 29 -6.22 -9.78 0.15
CA CYS A 29 -6.48 -9.27 1.49
C CYS A 29 -5.86 -10.24 2.50
N ARG A 30 -4.70 -9.87 3.04
CA ARG A 30 -4.01 -10.61 4.10
C ARG A 30 -3.49 -9.59 5.10
N MET A 31 -4.00 -9.61 6.32
CA MET A 31 -3.58 -8.66 7.36
C MET A 31 -2.38 -9.21 8.11
N SER A 32 -1.32 -8.41 8.22
CA SER A 32 -0.20 -8.70 9.11
C SER A 32 -0.61 -8.44 10.55
N GLU A 33 -0.55 -9.45 11.41
CA GLU A 33 -0.78 -9.28 12.85
C GLU A 33 0.35 -8.49 13.53
N ALA A 34 1.54 -8.51 12.96
CA ALA A 34 2.71 -7.79 13.46
C ALA A 34 2.71 -6.30 13.05
N GLY A 35 2.29 -6.00 11.81
CA GLY A 35 2.26 -4.65 11.26
C GLY A 35 0.93 -3.92 11.46
N GLY A 36 -0.19 -4.64 11.52
CA GLY A 36 -1.52 -4.02 11.54
C GLY A 36 -1.95 -3.42 10.18
N TRP A 37 -1.31 -3.84 9.09
CA TRP A 37 -1.65 -3.46 7.71
C TRP A 37 -1.73 -4.69 6.80
N CYS A 38 -2.35 -4.52 5.64
CA CYS A 38 -2.45 -5.54 4.60
C CYS A 38 -1.07 -5.83 3.99
N GLU A 39 -0.61 -7.07 3.96
CA GLU A 39 0.66 -7.47 3.36
C GLU A 39 0.70 -7.26 1.83
N GLY A 40 -0.46 -7.16 1.18
CA GLY A 40 -0.56 -6.95 -0.27
C GLY A 40 -0.62 -5.48 -0.70
N CYS A 41 -1.31 -4.63 0.07
CA CYS A 41 -1.53 -3.23 -0.29
C CYS A 41 -1.04 -2.22 0.76
N PHE A 42 -0.45 -2.72 1.86
CA PHE A 42 0.11 -1.97 2.99
C PHE A 42 -0.85 -0.94 3.61
N ARG A 43 -2.16 -1.12 3.40
CA ARG A 43 -3.21 -0.31 4.03
C ARG A 43 -3.73 -0.95 5.30
N THR A 44 -4.14 -0.13 6.26
CA THR A 44 -4.89 -0.58 7.43
C THR A 44 -6.35 -0.86 7.07
N LEU A 45 -7.07 -1.58 7.95
CA LEU A 45 -8.50 -1.84 7.75
C LEU A 45 -9.34 -0.56 7.69
N ASP A 46 -8.99 0.47 8.45
CA ASP A 46 -9.70 1.75 8.43
C ASP A 46 -9.49 2.47 7.08
N GLU A 47 -8.26 2.48 6.58
CA GLU A 47 -7.93 3.05 5.27
C GLU A 47 -8.65 2.31 4.13
N ILE A 48 -8.77 0.98 4.23
CA ILE A 48 -9.52 0.15 3.27
C ILE A 48 -11.01 0.53 3.29
N GLY A 49 -11.61 0.63 4.48
CA GLY A 49 -13.03 0.95 4.64
C GLY A 49 -13.42 2.37 4.22
N ARG A 50 -12.49 3.33 4.37
CA ARG A 50 -12.74 4.75 4.05
C ARG A 50 -12.30 5.16 2.65
N TRP A 51 -11.52 4.34 1.94
CA TRP A 51 -10.91 4.69 0.65
C TRP A 51 -11.86 5.35 -0.36
N SER A 52 -13.05 4.77 -0.56
CA SER A 52 -14.01 5.26 -1.55
C SER A 52 -14.62 6.63 -1.19
N ARG A 53 -14.51 7.05 0.07
CA ARG A 53 -15.02 8.32 0.60
C ARG A 53 -13.93 9.37 0.81
N MET A 54 -12.67 8.98 0.68
CA MET A 54 -11.52 9.87 0.83
C MET A 54 -11.37 10.81 -0.37
N SER A 55 -10.92 12.04 -0.11
CA SER A 55 -10.51 12.97 -1.16
C SER A 55 -9.20 12.52 -1.81
N ASP A 56 -8.91 12.99 -3.03
CA ASP A 56 -7.67 12.65 -3.71
C ASP A 56 -6.42 13.11 -2.95
N ALA A 57 -6.52 14.19 -2.17
CA ALA A 57 -5.46 14.62 -1.24
C ALA A 57 -5.19 13.56 -0.15
N ASP A 58 -6.23 13.04 0.49
CA ASP A 58 -6.10 11.99 1.51
C ASP A 58 -5.55 10.70 0.90
N LYS A 59 -6.05 10.31 -0.28
CA LYS A 59 -5.57 9.12 -1.00
C LYS A 59 -4.07 9.21 -1.32
N ARG A 60 -3.58 10.40 -1.70
CA ARG A 60 -2.14 10.65 -1.89
C ARG A 60 -1.34 10.53 -0.60
N ALA A 61 -1.87 11.05 0.51
CA ALA A 61 -1.24 10.89 1.82
C ALA A 61 -1.13 9.41 2.21
N ILE A 62 -2.18 8.61 1.95
CA ILE A 62 -2.15 7.16 2.16
C ILE A 62 -1.11 6.47 1.28
N TRP A 63 -0.96 6.87 0.01
CA TRP A 63 0.10 6.35 -0.86
C TRP A 63 1.50 6.60 -0.31
N ALA A 64 1.78 7.81 0.20
CA ALA A 64 3.07 8.12 0.83
C ALA A 64 3.33 7.27 2.09
N LEU A 65 2.29 6.91 2.85
CA LEU A 65 2.40 6.00 3.99
C LEU A 65 2.64 4.56 3.55
N ILE A 66 1.97 4.10 2.49
CA ILE A 66 2.16 2.77 1.90
C ILE A 66 3.62 2.57 1.47
N GLU A 67 4.22 3.56 0.81
CA GLU A 67 5.63 3.50 0.40
C GLU A 67 6.57 3.36 1.60
N GLN A 68 6.32 4.13 2.67
CA GLN A 68 7.09 4.04 3.91
C GLN A 68 6.95 2.66 4.57
N ARG A 69 5.73 2.11 4.62
CA ARG A 69 5.46 0.78 5.19
C ARG A 69 6.11 -0.32 4.35
N ALA A 70 5.99 -0.26 3.03
CA ALA A 70 6.60 -1.22 2.11
C ALA A 70 8.14 -1.20 2.21
N ALA A 71 8.75 -0.02 2.36
CA ALA A 71 10.18 0.09 2.61
C ALA A 71 10.60 -0.50 3.97
N ALA A 72 9.80 -0.29 5.02
CA ALA A 72 10.06 -0.87 6.35
C ALA A 72 9.98 -2.41 6.33
N GLU A 73 8.98 -2.98 5.64
CA GLU A 73 8.83 -4.43 5.49
C GLU A 73 9.94 -5.04 4.64
N SER A 74 10.39 -4.34 3.58
CA SER A 74 11.52 -4.77 2.75
C SER A 74 12.85 -4.85 3.52
N THR A 75 12.95 -4.14 4.65
CA THR A 75 14.13 -4.16 5.53
C THR A 75 14.08 -5.34 6.52
N THR A 76 12.90 -5.95 6.71
CA THR A 76 12.74 -7.20 7.46
C THR A 76 12.81 -8.37 6.49
N THR A 77 14.03 -8.68 6.02
CA THR A 77 14.32 -10.04 5.58
C THR A 77 14.36 -10.89 6.86
N PRO A 78 13.42 -11.81 7.15
CA PRO A 78 13.83 -12.97 7.91
C PRO A 78 14.80 -13.70 6.98
N ALA A 79 16.10 -13.49 7.21
CA ALA A 79 17.06 -14.50 6.84
C ALA A 79 16.58 -15.76 7.57
N SER A 80 15.91 -16.65 6.85
CA SER A 80 15.68 -18.01 7.30
C SER A 80 16.59 -18.91 6.46
N PRO A 81 17.17 -19.94 7.09
CA PRO A 81 18.51 -20.47 6.84
C PRO A 81 18.73 -21.12 5.47
#